data_AF-A0A1W9S1C7-F1
#
_entry.id   AF-A0A1W9S1C7-F1
#
_cell.length_a   1.000
_cell.length_b   1.000
_cell.length_c   1.000
_cell.angle_alpha   90.00
_cell.angle_beta   90.00
_cell.angle_gamma   90.00
#
_symmetry.space_group_name_H-M   'P 1'
#
loop_
_entity.id
_entity.type
_entity.pdbx_description
1 polymer ?
#
loop_
_entity_poly.entity_id
_entity_poly.type
_entity_poly.pdbx_seq_one_letter_code
_entity_poly.pdbx_strand_id
1 'polypeptide(L)'
;MEGVFVLKIICLWMIIMVIPITNNISLAGEIDIVLDSLIQVALEKNPDIIAAESNYQAAQYNKKASGWLPDPIILIAGSNLPYTGLSLGQTAMSGVSIGFSQKIPWPSKLSSKKNIAGLKT
;
A
#
# COMPACT_ATOMS: atom_id res chain seq x y z
N MET A 1 -68.95 -19.45 -42.71
CA MET A 1 -68.44 -18.77 -41.49
C MET A 1 -67.19 -19.43 -40.90
N GLU A 2 -66.79 -20.62 -41.36
CA GLU A 2 -65.61 -21.37 -40.87
C GLU A 2 -64.24 -20.72 -41.21
N GLY A 3 -64.07 -20.18 -42.43
CA GLY A 3 -62.75 -19.72 -42.92
C GLY A 3 -62.18 -18.47 -42.23
N VAL A 4 -63.06 -17.54 -41.80
CA VAL A 4 -62.64 -16.34 -41.05
C VAL A 4 -62.23 -16.69 -39.62
N PHE A 5 -62.78 -17.79 -39.09
CA PHE A 5 -62.44 -18.32 -37.76
C PHE A 5 -61.06 -18.97 -37.76
N VAL A 6 -60.75 -19.78 -38.78
CA VAL A 6 -59.44 -20.42 -38.96
C VAL A 6 -58.34 -19.37 -39.17
N LEU A 7 -58.59 -18.34 -39.97
CA LEU A 7 -57.61 -17.26 -40.21
C LEU A 7 -57.30 -16.46 -38.93
N LYS A 8 -58.31 -16.19 -38.08
CA LYS A 8 -58.12 -15.54 -36.78
C LYS A 8 -57.31 -16.40 -35.81
N ILE A 9 -57.51 -17.71 -35.80
CA ILE A 9 -56.76 -18.64 -34.95
C ILE A 9 -55.29 -18.70 -35.38
N ILE A 10 -55.02 -18.72 -36.68
CA ILE A 10 -53.65 -18.70 -37.22
C ILE A 10 -52.94 -17.39 -36.88
N CYS A 11 -53.60 -16.24 -37.03
CA CYS A 11 -53.04 -14.95 -36.64
C CYS A 11 -52.80 -14.84 -35.13
N LEU A 12 -53.70 -15.39 -34.30
CA LEU A 12 -53.54 -15.43 -32.84
C LEU A 12 -52.33 -16.29 -32.43
N TRP A 13 -52.13 -17.42 -33.10
CA TRP A 13 -50.95 -18.28 -32.89
C TRP A 13 -49.65 -17.61 -33.33
N MET A 14 -49.65 -16.88 -34.45
CA MET A 14 -48.48 -16.11 -34.90
C MET A 14 -48.08 -15.01 -33.90
N ILE A 15 -49.07 -14.33 -33.31
CA ILE A 15 -48.83 -13.28 -32.31
C ILE A 15 -48.28 -13.90 -31.01
N ILE A 16 -48.84 -15.02 -30.56
CA ILE A 16 -48.38 -15.74 -29.35
C ILE A 16 -46.95 -16.27 -29.50
N MET A 17 -46.51 -16.63 -30.70
CA MET A 17 -45.16 -17.15 -30.96
C MET A 17 -44.09 -16.05 -31.07
N VAL A 18 -44.48 -14.82 -31.42
CA VAL A 18 -43.56 -13.67 -31.53
C VAL A 18 -43.29 -12.99 -30.18
N ILE A 19 -44.28 -12.98 -29.27
CA ILE A 19 -44.18 -12.32 -27.96
C ILE A 19 -43.09 -12.88 -27.02
N PRO A 20 -42.73 -14.18 -26.96
CA PRO A 20 -41.71 -14.65 -26.02
C PRO A 20 -40.28 -14.29 -26.43
N ILE A 21 -40.05 -13.83 -27.67
CA ILE A 21 -38.70 -13.57 -28.21
C ILE A 21 -38.14 -12.24 -27.68
N THR A 22 -39.00 -11.30 -27.26
CA THR A 22 -38.58 -9.97 -26.80
C THR A 22 -38.36 -9.85 -25.28
N ASN A 23 -38.67 -10.89 -24.50
CA ASN A 23 -38.83 -10.75 -23.04
C ASN A 23 -37.58 -11.09 -22.23
N ASN A 24 -36.49 -11.49 -22.89
CA ASN A 24 -35.23 -11.89 -22.23
C ASN A 24 -34.15 -10.80 -22.27
N ILE A 25 -34.53 -9.53 -22.38
CA ILE A 25 -33.58 -8.43 -22.18
C ILE A 25 -33.84 -7.86 -20.78
N SER A 26 -33.30 -8.56 -19.78
CA SER A 26 -33.23 -8.08 -18.41
C SER A 26 -32.15 -7.00 -18.29
N LEU A 27 -32.43 -5.79 -18.81
CA LEU A 27 -31.55 -4.62 -18.72
C LEU A 27 -31.16 -4.24 -17.28
N ALA A 28 -31.97 -4.62 -16.28
CA ALA A 28 -31.71 -4.28 -14.88
C ALA A 28 -30.55 -5.08 -14.26
N GLY A 29 -30.36 -6.34 -14.67
CA GLY A 29 -29.26 -7.17 -14.14
C GLY A 29 -27.91 -6.82 -14.77
N GLU A 30 -27.90 -6.41 -16.04
CA GLU A 30 -26.68 -6.03 -16.77
C GLU A 30 -26.07 -4.72 -16.23
N ILE A 31 -26.91 -3.75 -15.85
CA ILE A 31 -26.47 -2.49 -15.24
C ILE A 31 -25.83 -2.72 -13.87
N ASP A 32 -26.37 -3.62 -13.06
CA ASP A 32 -25.85 -3.94 -11.73
C ASP A 32 -24.47 -4.61 -11.83
N ILE A 33 -24.31 -5.55 -12.77
CA ILE A 33 -23.03 -6.20 -13.05
C ILE A 33 -21.97 -5.19 -13.53
N VAL A 34 -22.37 -4.23 -14.37
CA VAL A 34 -21.48 -3.16 -14.84
C VAL A 34 -21.11 -2.20 -13.71
N LEU A 35 -22.04 -1.85 -12.82
CA LEU A 35 -21.79 -0.99 -11.68
C LEU A 35 -20.82 -1.65 -10.69
N ASP A 36 -21.06 -2.91 -10.33
CA ASP A 36 -20.17 -3.68 -9.45
C ASP A 36 -18.77 -3.82 -10.06
N SER A 37 -18.68 -4.06 -11.37
CA SER A 37 -17.41 -4.10 -12.08
C SER A 37 -16.67 -2.76 -12.02
N LEU A 38 -17.37 -1.64 -12.21
CA LEU A 38 -16.77 -0.31 -12.11
C LEU A 38 -16.34 0.04 -10.69
N ILE A 39 -17.09 -0.38 -9.68
CA ILE A 39 -16.72 -0.23 -8.27
C ILE A 39 -15.46 -1.04 -7.97
N GLN A 40 -15.39 -2.29 -8.43
CA GLN A 40 -14.19 -3.12 -8.25
C GLN A 40 -12.97 -2.48 -8.92
N VAL A 41 -13.11 -2.01 -10.16
CA VAL A 41 -12.03 -1.31 -10.87
C VAL A 41 -11.63 -0.03 -10.14
N ALA A 42 -12.58 0.72 -9.58
CA ALA A 42 -12.29 1.88 -8.77
C ALA A 42 -11.53 1.49 -7.48
N LEU A 43 -11.94 0.44 -6.77
CA LEU A 43 -11.23 -0.01 -5.57
C LEU A 43 -9.80 -0.47 -5.88
N GLU A 44 -9.58 -1.13 -7.01
CA GLU A 44 -8.27 -1.66 -7.41
C GLU A 44 -7.34 -0.58 -8.01
N LYS A 45 -7.88 0.41 -8.72
CA LYS A 45 -7.08 1.37 -9.50
C LYS A 45 -7.22 2.82 -9.07
N ASN A 46 -8.00 3.12 -8.02
CA ASN A 46 -8.12 4.50 -7.56
C ASN A 46 -6.79 4.98 -6.94
N PRO A 47 -6.18 6.05 -7.49
CA PRO A 47 -4.92 6.58 -7.00
C PRO A 47 -4.98 7.06 -5.55
N ASP A 48 -6.15 7.53 -5.07
CA ASP A 48 -6.32 7.98 -3.69
C ASP A 48 -6.22 6.81 -2.70
N ILE A 49 -6.77 5.64 -3.06
CA ILE A 49 -6.66 4.43 -2.24
C ILE A 49 -5.21 3.94 -2.20
N ILE A 50 -4.55 3.91 -3.36
CA ILE A 50 -3.13 3.52 -3.46
C ILE A 50 -2.24 4.49 -2.66
N ALA A 51 -2.52 5.79 -2.72
CA ALA A 51 -1.81 6.80 -1.94
C ALA A 51 -2.07 6.63 -0.44
N ALA A 52 -3.32 6.39 -0.03
CA ALA A 52 -3.68 6.11 1.36
C ALA A 52 -2.97 4.85 1.89
N GLU A 53 -2.92 3.78 1.10
CA GLU A 53 -2.19 2.56 1.46
C GLU A 53 -0.69 2.83 1.61
N SER A 54 -0.08 3.53 0.65
CA SER A 54 1.35 3.89 0.72
C SER A 54 1.67 4.74 1.95
N ASN A 55 0.79 5.69 2.28
CA ASN A 55 0.91 6.51 3.48
C ASN A 55 0.79 5.68 4.76
N TYR A 56 -0.15 4.74 4.81
CA TYR A 56 -0.28 3.81 5.91
C TYR A 56 0.98 2.94 6.07
N GLN A 57 1.50 2.38 4.98
CA GLN A 57 2.74 1.59 5.01
C GLN A 57 3.93 2.43 5.51
N ALA A 58 4.09 3.66 5.00
CA ALA A 58 5.13 4.59 5.47
C ALA A 58 5.01 4.89 6.97
N ALA A 59 3.78 5.12 7.45
CA ALA A 59 3.51 5.36 8.86
C ALA A 59 3.85 4.14 9.74
N GLN A 60 3.57 2.93 9.24
CA GLN A 60 3.92 1.69 9.92
C GLN A 60 5.45 1.46 9.98
N TYR A 61 6.19 1.80 8.93
CA TYR A 61 7.67 1.76 8.96
C TYR A 61 8.23 2.77 9.97
N ASN A 62 7.70 3.99 10.00
CA ASN A 62 8.08 5.02 10.96
C ASN A 62 7.81 4.60 12.41
N LYS A 63 6.67 3.96 12.68
CA LYS A 63 6.34 3.37 13.98
C LYS A 63 7.38 2.33 14.41
N LYS A 64 7.75 1.41 13.52
CA LYS A 64 8.78 0.39 13.80
C LYS A 64 10.13 1.03 14.09
N ALA A 65 10.60 1.94 13.24
CA ALA A 65 11.88 2.62 13.38
C ALA A 65 11.98 3.42 14.69
N SER A 66 10.88 4.03 15.15
CA SER A 66 10.84 4.79 16.41
C SER A 66 11.09 3.96 17.67
N GLY A 67 10.93 2.63 17.58
CA GLY A 67 11.21 1.69 18.66
C GLY A 67 12.61 1.08 18.61
N TRP A 68 13.41 1.39 17.60
CA TRP A 68 14.76 0.84 17.45
C TRP A 68 15.78 1.59 18.29
N LEU A 69 16.89 0.89 18.56
CA LEU A 69 18.05 1.52 19.17
C LEU A 69 18.60 2.58 18.20
N PRO A 70 19.12 3.72 18.69
CA PRO A 70 19.84 4.65 17.82
C PRO A 70 20.95 3.94 17.04
N ASP A 71 21.38 4.46 15.90
CA ASP A 71 22.40 3.79 15.11
C ASP A 71 23.78 3.81 15.80
N PRO A 72 24.62 2.78 15.61
CA PRO A 72 25.97 2.76 16.12
C PRO A 72 26.88 3.66 15.30
N ILE A 73 27.85 4.27 15.98
CA ILE A 73 28.87 5.11 15.37
C ILE A 73 30.20 4.36 15.42
N ILE A 74 30.82 4.21 14.25
CA ILE A 74 32.19 3.72 14.12
C ILE A 74 33.08 4.94 13.91
N LEU A 75 34.09 5.10 14.76
CA LEU A 75 35.03 6.21 14.71
C LEU A 75 36.43 5.69 14.36
N ILE A 76 37.12 6.37 13.45
CA ILE A 76 38.55 6.18 13.23
C ILE A 76 39.23 7.50 13.53
N ALA A 77 40.19 7.50 14.45
CA ALA A 77 40.88 8.69 14.90
C ALA A 77 42.40 8.50 14.84
N GLY A 78 43.11 9.46 14.27
CA GLY A 78 44.56 9.58 14.42
C GLY A 78 44.88 10.43 15.64
N SER A 79 45.83 9.97 16.46
CA SER A 79 46.31 10.70 17.63
C SER A 79 47.79 11.02 17.48
N ASN A 80 48.18 12.18 18.03
CA ASN A 80 49.56 12.67 18.04
C ASN A 80 50.22 12.64 16.65
N LEU A 81 49.56 13.13 15.60
CA LEU A 81 50.15 13.21 14.26
C LEU A 81 50.95 14.52 14.09
N PRO A 82 52.06 14.53 13.33
CA PRO A 82 52.85 15.73 13.10
C PRO A 82 52.09 16.76 12.25
N TYR A 83 52.38 18.06 12.41
CA TYR A 83 51.74 19.11 11.62
C TYR A 83 52.08 19.04 10.11
N THR A 84 53.18 18.34 9.79
CA THR A 84 53.73 18.21 8.43
C THR A 84 53.18 17.01 7.66
N GLY A 85 52.39 16.13 8.27
CA GLY A 85 51.83 14.96 7.60
C GLY A 85 51.18 13.92 8.52
N LEU A 86 50.81 12.77 7.96
CA LEU A 86 50.13 11.68 8.69
C LEU A 86 51.10 10.57 9.15
N SER A 87 52.33 10.93 9.50
CA SER A 87 53.34 9.95 9.89
C SER A 87 53.15 9.49 11.33
N LEU A 88 52.98 8.18 11.53
CA LEU A 88 52.84 7.54 12.84
C LEU A 88 54.19 7.26 13.55
N GLY A 89 55.32 7.51 12.88
CA GLY A 89 56.66 7.21 13.42
C GLY A 89 57.44 8.43 13.87
N GLN A 90 56.96 9.66 13.60
CA GLN A 90 57.71 10.90 13.85
C GLN A 90 57.48 11.49 15.24
N THR A 91 56.39 11.12 15.89
CA THR A 91 55.94 11.65 17.19
C THR A 91 55.70 10.50 18.15
N ALA A 92 56.09 10.68 19.41
CA ALA A 92 55.92 9.64 20.42
C ALA A 92 54.42 9.39 20.68
N MET A 93 54.03 8.13 20.84
CA MET A 93 52.63 7.71 21.04
C MET A 93 51.67 8.12 19.91
N SER A 94 52.14 8.26 18.67
CA SER A 94 51.27 8.35 17.51
C SER A 94 50.57 7.04 17.24
N GLY A 95 49.26 7.08 17.02
CA GLY A 95 48.48 5.88 16.80
C GLY A 95 47.18 6.17 16.06
N VAL A 96 46.66 5.15 15.39
CA VAL A 96 45.29 5.12 14.88
C VAL A 96 44.44 4.35 15.87
N SER A 97 43.32 4.93 16.28
CA SER A 97 42.33 4.31 17.15
C SER A 97 41.05 4.06 16.37
N ILE A 98 40.44 2.90 16.58
CA ILE A 98 39.12 2.56 16.08
C ILE A 98 38.19 2.46 17.29
N GLY A 99 37.07 3.18 17.25
CA GLY A 99 36.07 3.22 18.30
C GLY A 99 34.71 2.76 17.79
N PHE A 100 33.93 2.15 18.68
CA PHE A 100 32.52 1.83 18.47
C PHE A 100 31.71 2.49 19.59
N SER A 101 30.66 3.23 19.23
CA SER A 101 29.80 3.92 20.19
C SER A 101 28.33 3.70 19.86
N GLN A 102 27.58 3.22 20.85
CA GLN A 102 26.14 2.99 20.73
C GLN A 102 25.44 3.54 21.98
N LYS A 103 24.47 4.42 21.80
CA LYS A 103 23.63 4.90 22.90
C LYS A 103 22.65 3.79 23.30
N ILE A 104 22.64 3.41 24.59
CA ILE A 104 21.68 2.47 25.17
C ILE A 104 20.69 3.25 26.05
N PRO A 105 19.49 3.58 25.54
CA PRO A 105 18.46 4.24 26.32
C PRO A 105 17.77 3.24 27.27
N TRP A 106 17.14 3.77 28.33
CA TRP A 106 16.30 2.97 29.22
C TRP A 106 15.19 2.24 28.43
N PRO A 107 14.91 0.97 28.73
CA PRO A 107 14.02 0.10 27.93
C PRO A 107 12.62 0.68 27.74
N SER A 108 12.09 1.40 28.73
CA SER A 108 10.78 2.03 28.65
C SER A 108 10.70 3.15 27.61
N LYS A 109 11.80 3.88 27.37
CA LYS A 109 11.81 5.08 26.52
C LYS A 109 11.55 4.78 25.04
N LEU A 110 12.04 3.65 24.54
CA LEU A 110 11.81 3.20 23.16
C LEU A 110 10.37 2.70 22.96
N SER A 111 9.84 1.95 23.93
CA SER A 111 8.44 1.51 23.90
C SER A 111 7.47 2.69 23.90
N SER A 112 7.71 3.71 24.73
CA SER A 112 6.88 4.93 24.72
C SER A 112 6.95 5.67 23.39
N LYS A 113 8.12 5.80 22.77
CA LYS A 113 8.28 6.43 21.45
C LYS A 113 7.51 5.67 20.36
N LYS A 114 7.61 4.33 20.36
CA LYS A 114 6.85 3.47 19.43
C LYS A 114 5.34 3.66 19.60
N ASN A 115 4.85 3.71 20.84
CA ASN A 115 3.43 3.87 21.13
C ASN A 115 2.92 5.23 20.65
N ILE A 116 3.65 6.32 20.92
CA ILE A 116 3.30 7.66 20.45
C ILE A 116 3.28 7.72 18.92
N ALA A 117 4.27 7.12 18.25
CA ALA A 117 4.31 7.07 16.78
C ALA A 117 3.11 6.29 16.21
N GLY A 118 2.62 5.26 16.91
CA GLY A 118 1.44 4.49 16.54
C GLY A 118 0.10 5.19 16.80
N LEU A 119 0.07 6.31 17.51
CA LEU A 119 -1.14 7.14 17.68
C LEU A 119 -1.27 8.20 16.57
N LYS A 120 -0.22 8.42 15.78
CA LYS A 120 -0.19 9.41 14.70
C LYS A 120 -0.60 8.83 13.34
N THR A 121 -0.86 7.52 13.29
CA THR A 121 -1.34 6.76 12.14
C THR A 121 -2.86 6.70 12.16
#